data_AF-A0A258B411-F1
#
_entry.id   AF-A0A258B411-F1
#
_cell.length_a   1.000
_cell.length_b   1.000
_cell.length_c   1.000
_cell.angle_alpha   90.00
_cell.angle_beta   90.00
_cell.angle_gamma   90.00
#
_symmetry.space_group_name_H-M   'P 1'
#
loop_
_entity.id
_entity.type
_entity.pdbx_description
1 polymer ?
#
loop_
_entity_poly.entity_id
_entity_poly.type
_entity_poly.pdbx_seq_one_letter_code
_entity_poly.pdbx_strand_id
1 'polypeptide(L)'
;MNSYPSPPSHPATPTMKHILTLIAALSLLAGVSPAAEPLNTVCPISGKSASPAITSTYTKTVAVCCNRCKAQFTAAPKGYLNNILSATAGQCPLSKKKSDPSITVTYTLQVAFADASSKAAFDVAPDKHIKEVRQ
;
A
#
# COMPACT_ATOMS: atom_id res chain seq x y z
N MET A 1 -59.77 4.40 53.92
CA MET A 1 -59.18 4.10 55.25
C MET A 1 -59.25 2.59 55.42
N ASN A 2 -58.25 1.97 56.04
CA ASN A 2 -58.06 0.51 56.24
C ASN A 2 -57.17 -0.09 55.13
N SER A 3 -55.84 -0.05 55.28
CA SER A 3 -54.96 -0.87 56.15
C SER A 3 -54.53 -2.17 55.46
N TYR A 4 -53.24 -2.18 55.10
CA TYR A 4 -52.47 -3.28 54.53
C TYR A 4 -52.41 -4.52 55.44
N PRO A 5 -52.11 -5.68 54.86
CA PRO A 5 -50.93 -6.40 55.34
C PRO A 5 -49.99 -6.91 54.23
N SER A 6 -48.70 -7.02 54.59
CA SER A 6 -47.62 -7.76 53.92
C SER A 6 -47.12 -8.85 54.90
N PRO A 7 -46.13 -9.73 54.59
CA PRO A 7 -45.79 -10.58 53.43
C PRO A 7 -45.74 -12.10 53.86
N PRO A 8 -45.19 -13.08 53.09
CA PRO A 8 -43.76 -13.41 53.26
C PRO A 8 -43.00 -14.05 52.04
N SER A 9 -41.67 -13.92 52.09
CA SER A 9 -40.57 -14.84 51.70
C SER A 9 -40.49 -15.56 50.33
N HIS A 10 -39.41 -15.25 49.58
CA HIS A 10 -38.70 -15.99 48.51
C HIS A 10 -38.48 -17.50 48.76
N PRO A 11 -37.80 -18.29 47.89
CA PRO A 11 -37.63 -18.31 46.42
C PRO A 11 -37.90 -19.72 45.80
N ALA A 12 -38.05 -19.84 44.47
CA ALA A 12 -37.81 -21.11 43.76
C ALA A 12 -37.51 -20.87 42.27
N THR A 13 -36.23 -20.69 41.93
CA THR A 13 -35.75 -20.81 40.55
C THR A 13 -35.37 -22.27 40.28
N PRO A 14 -35.88 -22.92 39.21
CA PRO A 14 -35.40 -24.23 38.83
C PRO A 14 -33.99 -24.12 38.22
N THR A 15 -33.13 -24.95 38.75
CA THR A 15 -31.76 -25.25 38.34
C THR A 15 -31.73 -25.81 36.91
N MET A 16 -31.11 -25.08 35.97
CA MET A 16 -30.55 -25.70 34.76
C MET A 16 -29.02 -25.68 34.87
N LYS A 17 -28.53 -26.89 35.04
CA LYS A 17 -27.19 -27.30 35.39
C LYS A 17 -26.45 -27.59 34.08
N HIS A 18 -25.33 -26.91 33.89
CA HIS A 18 -24.33 -27.08 32.82
C HIS A 18 -24.76 -26.65 31.40
N ILE A 19 -24.21 -25.52 30.94
CA ILE A 19 -23.40 -25.45 29.71
C ILE A 19 -22.51 -24.21 29.88
N LEU A 20 -21.34 -24.46 30.47
CA LEU A 20 -20.21 -23.53 30.50
C LEU A 20 -19.46 -23.72 29.17
N THR A 21 -19.89 -23.02 28.11
CA THR A 21 -19.09 -22.94 26.87
C THR A 21 -18.77 -21.49 26.57
N LEU A 22 -17.51 -21.18 26.89
CA LEU A 22 -16.73 -20.03 26.47
C LEU A 22 -16.87 -19.77 24.96
N ILE A 23 -17.47 -18.65 24.58
CA ILE A 23 -17.34 -18.10 23.22
C ILE A 23 -16.97 -16.63 23.37
N ALA A 24 -15.69 -16.39 23.62
CA ALA A 24 -15.08 -15.07 23.57
C ALA A 24 -13.70 -15.20 22.94
N ALA A 25 -13.63 -15.09 21.62
CA ALA A 25 -12.42 -14.70 20.89
C ALA A 25 -12.82 -14.22 19.49
N LEU A 26 -13.36 -13.01 19.49
CA LEU A 26 -13.16 -11.94 18.51
C LEU A 26 -12.39 -12.33 17.24
N SER A 27 -13.15 -12.45 16.16
CA SER A 27 -12.70 -12.66 14.79
C SER A 27 -11.53 -11.73 14.41
N LEU A 28 -10.36 -12.31 14.17
CA LEU A 28 -9.22 -11.68 13.50
C LEU A 28 -9.54 -11.53 12.01
N LEU A 29 -10.28 -10.48 11.65
CA LEU A 29 -10.32 -9.99 10.27
C LEU A 29 -9.04 -9.18 10.03
N ALA A 30 -7.92 -9.88 9.81
CA ALA A 30 -6.72 -9.27 9.24
C ALA A 30 -7.09 -8.80 7.83
N GLY A 31 -7.20 -7.49 7.64
CA GLY A 31 -7.46 -6.88 6.34
C GLY A 31 -6.35 -7.27 5.36
N VAL A 32 -6.69 -8.14 4.40
CA VAL A 32 -5.82 -8.43 3.26
C VAL A 32 -5.95 -7.26 2.28
N SER A 33 -5.10 -6.24 2.45
CA SER A 33 -4.94 -5.22 1.40
C SER A 33 -4.37 -5.92 0.16
N PRO A 34 -4.99 -5.82 -1.02
CA PRO A 34 -4.37 -6.31 -2.24
C PRO A 34 -3.06 -5.55 -2.42
N ALA A 35 -1.93 -6.24 -2.30
CA ALA A 35 -0.64 -5.67 -2.62
C ALA A 35 -0.71 -5.17 -4.08
N ALA A 36 -0.27 -3.94 -4.33
CA ALA A 36 -0.21 -3.43 -5.70
C ALA A 36 0.60 -4.41 -6.56
N GLU A 37 0.08 -4.79 -7.72
CA GLU A 37 0.77 -5.75 -8.59
C GLU A 37 2.14 -5.20 -9.00
N PRO A 38 3.18 -6.05 -9.00
CA PRO A 38 4.49 -5.64 -9.49
C PRO A 38 4.41 -5.25 -10.96
N LEU A 39 5.18 -4.22 -11.31
CA LEU A 39 5.15 -3.63 -12.63
C LEU A 39 5.85 -4.49 -13.69
N ASN A 40 6.66 -5.47 -13.26
CA ASN A 40 7.57 -6.24 -14.10
C ASN A 40 7.41 -7.75 -13.94
N THR A 41 7.61 -8.46 -15.04
CA THR A 41 7.68 -9.93 -15.09
C THR A 41 9.12 -10.47 -15.09
N VAL A 42 10.09 -9.61 -15.39
CA VAL A 42 11.53 -9.93 -15.44
C VAL A 42 12.27 -9.16 -14.36
N CYS A 43 13.15 -9.84 -13.61
CA CYS A 43 13.95 -9.23 -12.56
C CYS A 43 14.96 -8.21 -13.16
N PRO A 44 14.95 -6.95 -12.72
CA PRO A 44 15.81 -5.89 -13.29
C PRO A 44 17.30 -6.03 -12.92
N ILE A 45 17.64 -6.93 -11.99
CA ILE A 45 19.02 -7.15 -11.55
C ILE A 45 19.61 -8.40 -12.22
N SER A 46 18.91 -9.53 -12.15
CA SER A 46 19.43 -10.82 -12.64
C SER A 46 18.94 -11.21 -14.03
N GLY A 47 17.92 -10.55 -14.57
CA GLY A 47 17.30 -10.90 -15.87
C GLY A 47 16.46 -12.17 -15.86
N LYS A 48 16.35 -12.86 -14.71
CA LYS A 48 15.50 -14.05 -14.52
C LYS A 48 14.03 -13.68 -14.35
N SER A 49 13.13 -14.65 -14.39
CA SER A 49 11.71 -14.44 -14.06
C SER A 49 11.56 -13.86 -12.65
N ALA A 50 10.75 -12.81 -12.53
CA ALA A 50 10.48 -12.18 -11.25
C ALA A 50 9.46 -12.99 -10.44
N SER A 51 9.64 -13.04 -9.11
CA SER A 51 8.67 -13.63 -8.20
C SER A 51 7.76 -12.52 -7.65
N PRO A 52 6.42 -12.65 -7.76
CA PRO A 52 5.49 -11.66 -7.19
C PRO A 52 5.51 -11.64 -5.66
N ALA A 53 6.16 -12.62 -5.01
CA ALA A 53 6.33 -12.66 -3.55
C ALA A 53 7.56 -11.88 -3.06
N ILE A 54 8.49 -11.52 -3.95
CA ILE A 54 9.73 -10.82 -3.59
C ILE A 54 9.68 -9.44 -4.24
N THR A 55 9.09 -8.46 -3.55
CA THR A 55 8.90 -7.12 -4.10
C THR A 55 9.57 -6.02 -3.28
N SER A 56 9.90 -4.92 -3.94
CA SER A 56 10.28 -3.66 -3.30
C SER A 56 9.41 -2.52 -3.81
N THR A 57 9.12 -1.57 -2.91
CA THR A 57 8.38 -0.35 -3.25
C THR A 57 9.37 0.74 -3.68
N TYR A 58 9.38 1.09 -4.95
CA TYR A 58 10.11 2.27 -5.43
C TYR A 58 9.22 3.50 -5.35
N THR A 59 9.73 4.59 -4.77
CA THR A 59 9.04 5.89 -4.72
C THR A 59 9.96 7.01 -5.19
N LYS A 60 9.46 7.89 -6.06
CA LYS A 60 10.18 9.08 -6.54
C LYS A 60 9.26 10.29 -6.58
N THR A 61 9.75 11.41 -6.06
CA THR A 61 9.06 12.71 -6.08
C THR A 61 9.78 13.66 -7.02
N VAL A 62 9.03 14.33 -7.90
CA VAL A 62 9.58 15.31 -8.84
C VAL A 62 8.70 16.56 -8.92
N ALA A 63 9.33 17.71 -9.20
CA ALA A 63 8.62 18.95 -9.45
C ALA A 63 8.09 19.01 -10.89
N VAL A 64 6.90 19.56 -11.08
CA VAL A 64 6.28 19.84 -12.38
C VAL A 64 6.02 21.34 -12.53
N CYS A 65 5.78 21.82 -13.74
CA CYS A 65 5.66 23.27 -13.99
C CYS A 65 4.32 23.89 -13.60
N CYS A 66 3.25 23.10 -13.44
CA CYS A 66 1.91 23.62 -13.16
C CYS A 66 0.94 22.52 -12.69
N ASN A 67 -0.21 22.95 -12.16
CA ASN A 67 -1.30 22.05 -11.72
C ASN A 67 -1.87 21.17 -12.84
N ARG A 68 -1.76 21.59 -14.10
CA ARG A 68 -2.18 20.77 -15.25
C ARG A 68 -1.30 19.55 -15.43
N CYS A 69 0.02 19.71 -15.32
CA CYS A 69 0.96 18.58 -15.37
C CYS A 69 0.75 17.65 -14.16
N LYS A 70 0.49 18.22 -12.98
CA LYS A 70 0.11 17.43 -11.80
C LYS A 70 -1.13 16.59 -12.07
N ALA A 71 -2.19 17.18 -12.62
CA ALA A 71 -3.43 16.47 -12.95
C ALA A 71 -3.21 15.38 -14.01
N GLN A 72 -2.44 15.66 -15.06
CA GLN A 72 -2.09 14.66 -16.08
C GLN A 72 -1.36 13.46 -15.48
N PHE A 73 -0.38 13.72 -14.62
CA PHE A 73 0.34 12.66 -13.92
C PHE A 73 -0.59 11.84 -13.01
N THR A 74 -1.43 12.48 -12.19
CA THR A 74 -2.35 11.79 -11.29
C THR A 74 -3.36 10.92 -12.05
N ALA A 75 -3.78 11.35 -13.24
CA ALA A 75 -4.72 10.59 -14.06
C ALA A 75 -4.11 9.32 -14.68
N ALA A 76 -2.82 9.33 -15.00
CA ALA A 76 -2.17 8.21 -15.68
C ALA A 76 -0.72 8.00 -15.22
N PRO A 77 -0.46 7.75 -13.92
CA PRO A 77 0.90 7.76 -13.37
C PRO A 77 1.80 6.73 -14.03
N LYS A 78 1.27 5.53 -14.33
CA LYS A 78 2.01 4.45 -15.01
C LYS A 78 2.54 4.87 -16.39
N GLY A 79 1.79 5.71 -17.13
CA GLY A 79 2.20 6.19 -18.45
C GLY A 79 3.33 7.21 -18.42
N TYR A 80 3.65 7.77 -17.24
CA TYR A 80 4.68 8.79 -17.10
C TYR A 80 6.01 8.30 -16.53
N LEU A 81 6.16 6.99 -16.24
CA LEU A 81 7.40 6.42 -15.67
C LEU A 81 8.67 6.99 -16.35
N ASN A 82 8.78 6.84 -17.67
CA ASN A 82 9.96 7.29 -18.41
C ASN A 82 10.24 8.79 -18.28
N ASN A 83 9.19 9.61 -18.19
CA ASN A 83 9.32 11.05 -17.98
C ASN A 83 9.88 11.35 -16.59
N ILE A 84 9.39 10.66 -15.55
CA ILE A 84 9.85 10.81 -14.17
C ILE A 84 11.29 10.31 -14.00
N LEU A 85 11.65 9.20 -14.63
CA LEU A 85 13.02 8.65 -14.60
C LEU A 85 14.03 9.53 -15.33
N SER A 86 13.57 10.28 -16.34
CA SER A 86 14.40 11.22 -17.13
C SER A 86 14.32 12.66 -16.64
N ALA A 87 13.70 12.91 -15.48
CA ALA A 87 13.53 14.25 -14.93
C ALA A 87 14.90 14.92 -14.73
N THR A 88 15.10 16.04 -15.41
CA THR A 88 16.29 16.88 -15.27
C THR A 88 16.00 17.98 -14.24
N ALA A 89 16.96 18.28 -13.36
CA ALA A 89 16.79 19.31 -12.34
C ALA A 89 16.34 20.65 -12.97
N GLY A 90 15.31 21.26 -12.38
CA GLY A 90 14.77 22.54 -12.86
C GLY A 90 13.86 22.45 -14.10
N GLN A 91 13.69 21.27 -14.70
CA GLN A 91 12.79 21.05 -15.83
C GLN A 91 11.63 20.13 -15.44
N CYS A 92 10.43 20.51 -15.89
CA CYS A 92 9.24 19.70 -15.76
C CYS A 92 9.36 18.45 -16.63
N PRO A 93 9.26 17.23 -16.08
CA PRO A 93 9.41 16.00 -16.86
C PRO A 93 8.29 15.81 -17.90
N LEU A 94 7.12 16.42 -17.71
CA LEU A 94 5.98 16.25 -18.61
C LEU A 94 5.99 17.24 -19.79
N SER A 95 6.51 18.45 -19.58
CA SER A 95 6.42 19.54 -20.57
C SER A 95 7.76 20.13 -20.99
N LYS A 96 8.85 19.77 -20.30
CA LYS A 96 10.22 20.32 -20.44
C LYS A 96 10.37 21.80 -20.11
N LYS A 97 9.30 22.49 -19.69
CA LYS A 97 9.34 23.87 -19.19
C LYS A 97 10.01 23.94 -17.82
N LYS A 98 10.37 25.15 -17.35
CA LYS A 98 10.86 25.36 -15.98
C LYS A 98 9.89 24.76 -14.96
N SER A 99 10.40 23.90 -14.07
CA SER A 99 9.60 23.31 -12.99
C SER A 99 9.26 24.34 -11.92
N ASP A 100 8.11 24.20 -11.28
CA ASP A 100 7.75 24.92 -10.07
C ASP A 100 8.03 23.99 -8.87
N PRO A 101 9.02 24.32 -8.01
CA PRO A 101 9.38 23.46 -6.87
C PRO A 101 8.26 23.29 -5.85
N SER A 102 7.25 24.18 -5.85
CA SER A 102 6.07 24.05 -4.98
C SER A 102 5.01 23.08 -5.53
N ILE A 103 5.13 22.64 -6.78
CA ILE A 103 4.18 21.71 -7.42
C ILE A 103 4.88 20.40 -7.69
N THR A 104 4.71 19.44 -6.78
CA THR A 104 5.33 18.11 -6.89
C THR A 104 4.32 17.02 -7.23
N VAL A 105 4.83 15.94 -7.83
CA VAL A 105 4.13 14.67 -8.02
C VAL A 105 4.99 13.53 -7.47
N THR A 106 4.34 12.55 -6.86
CA THR A 106 4.99 11.36 -6.30
C THR A 106 4.55 10.15 -7.09
N TYR A 107 5.53 9.38 -7.58
CA TYR A 107 5.32 8.14 -8.30
C TYR A 107 5.77 6.96 -7.47
N THR A 108 4.91 5.96 -7.30
CA THR A 108 5.19 4.74 -6.53
C THR A 108 4.88 3.51 -7.39
N LEU A 109 5.79 2.54 -7.43
CA LEU A 109 5.59 1.27 -8.14
C LEU A 109 6.18 0.09 -7.35
N GLN A 110 5.55 -1.08 -7.48
CA GLN A 110 6.07 -2.34 -6.95
C GLN A 110 7.01 -2.98 -7.98
N VAL A 111 8.23 -3.31 -7.58
CA VAL A 111 9.21 -4.02 -8.41
C VAL A 111 9.35 -5.43 -7.87
N ALA A 112 9.16 -6.45 -8.70
CA ALA A 112 9.40 -7.85 -8.34
C ALA A 112 10.82 -8.29 -8.71
N PHE A 113 11.37 -9.21 -7.91
CA PHE A 113 12.73 -9.75 -8.06
C PHE A 113 12.70 -11.27 -8.09
N ALA A 114 13.72 -11.86 -8.71
CA ALA A 114 13.86 -13.32 -8.76
C ALA A 114 14.28 -13.91 -7.40
N ASP A 115 15.04 -13.14 -6.60
CA ASP A 115 15.63 -13.57 -5.35
C ASP A 115 15.89 -12.39 -4.39
N ALA A 116 16.12 -12.70 -3.11
CA ALA A 116 16.34 -11.71 -2.06
C ALA A 116 17.62 -10.89 -2.26
N SER A 117 18.67 -11.48 -2.85
CA SER A 117 19.93 -10.78 -3.13
C SER A 117 19.75 -9.70 -4.20
N SER A 118 19.00 -10.01 -5.26
CA SER A 118 18.60 -9.06 -6.29
C SER A 118 17.77 -7.93 -5.71
N LYS A 119 16.79 -8.23 -4.85
CA LYS A 119 16.03 -7.20 -4.14
C LYS A 119 16.95 -6.29 -3.32
N ALA A 120 17.85 -6.87 -2.52
CA ALA A 120 18.78 -6.11 -1.69
C ALA A 120 19.70 -5.20 -2.53
N ALA A 121 20.21 -5.69 -3.66
CA ALA A 121 21.03 -4.90 -4.58
C ALA A 121 20.25 -3.71 -5.16
N PHE A 122 18.98 -3.91 -5.51
CA PHE A 122 18.11 -2.83 -5.96
C PHE A 122 17.86 -1.79 -4.86
N ASP A 123 17.57 -2.24 -3.63
CA ASP A 123 17.26 -1.33 -2.51
C ASP A 123 18.44 -0.42 -2.13
N VAL A 124 19.69 -0.86 -2.36
CA VAL A 124 20.89 -0.04 -2.15
C VAL A 124 20.95 1.15 -3.11
N ALA A 125 20.49 0.98 -4.35
CA ALA A 125 20.61 2.01 -5.39
C ALA A 125 19.46 1.91 -6.40
N PRO A 126 18.21 2.17 -6.00
CA PRO A 126 17.05 1.88 -6.85
C PRO A 126 17.06 2.73 -8.12
N ASP A 127 17.48 4.00 -8.05
CA ASP A 127 17.57 4.89 -9.22
C ASP A 127 18.58 4.42 -10.28
N LYS A 128 19.57 3.60 -9.91
CA LYS A 128 20.52 3.00 -10.86
C LYS A 128 19.87 1.88 -11.68
N HIS A 129 18.90 1.18 -11.10
CA HIS A 129 18.31 -0.04 -11.66
C HIS A 129 16.87 0.15 -12.15
N ILE A 130 16.21 1.24 -11.79
CA ILE A 130 14.79 1.48 -12.11
C ILE A 130 14.51 1.54 -13.63
N LYS A 131 15.51 1.91 -14.45
CA LYS A 131 15.38 1.92 -15.92
C LYS A 131 15.34 0.51 -16.54
N GLU A 132 15.81 -0.50 -15.80
CA GLU A 132 15.79 -1.91 -16.22
C GLU A 132 14.49 -2.62 -15.83
N VAL A 133 13.61 -1.95 -15.08
CA VAL A 133 12.29 -2.49 -14.71
C VAL A 133 11.40 -2.48 -15.95
N ARG A 134 11.42 -3.59 -16.68
CA ARG A 134 10.60 -3.82 -17.88
C ARG A 134 9.24 -4.41 -17.51
N GLN A 135 8.18 -3.86 -18.09
CA GLN A 135 6.83 -4.44 -18.03
C GLN A 135 6.75 -5.69 -18.88
#